data_AF-A7RQJ2-F1
#
_entry.id   AF-A7RQJ2-F1
#
_cell.length_a   1.000
_cell.length_b   1.000
_cell.length_c   1.000
_cell.angle_alpha   90.00
_cell.angle_beta   90.00
_cell.angle_gamma   90.00
#
_symmetry.space_group_name_H-M   'P 1'
#
loop_
_entity.id
_entity.type
_entity.pdbx_description
1 polymer ?
#
loop_
_entity_poly.entity_id
_entity_poly.type
_entity_poly.pdbx_seq_one_letter_code
_entity_poly.pdbx_strand_id
1 'polypeptide(L)'
;GKAADVDKLIASGKAADVDKLIASGKAADVDKLIASGKAADVDKLIASGKAADVDKLIASGKAADVDKLIASGKAADGDKLIASGKAADVDKLIASGKAADVDKLIASGKAGDLDKLIASGKAADVDKLIASGKAADGDKLIASGKAADVDKLIASGKAADVDKLIACLDCLTR
;
A
#
# COMPACT_ATOMS: atom_id res chain seq x y z
N GLY A 1 28.33 -27.19 18.38
CA GLY A 1 28.96 -26.27 17.41
C GLY A 1 27.85 -25.41 16.84
N LYS A 2 28.10 -24.10 16.71
CA LYS A 2 27.22 -23.15 16.01
C LYS A 2 26.74 -23.78 14.69
N ALA A 3 25.45 -23.63 14.37
CA ALA A 3 24.87 -24.10 13.12
C ALA A 3 25.76 -23.64 11.96
N ALA A 4 25.97 -24.51 10.98
CA ALA A 4 26.80 -24.19 9.83
C ALA A 4 26.07 -23.13 9.01
N ASP A 5 26.48 -21.87 9.16
CA ASP A 5 26.06 -20.77 8.31
C ASP A 5 26.40 -21.17 6.86
N VAL A 6 25.37 -21.45 6.04
CA VAL A 6 25.56 -21.79 4.63
C VAL A 6 25.61 -20.49 3.84
N ASP A 7 26.81 -20.10 3.43
CA ASP A 7 27.02 -18.84 2.69
C ASP A 7 26.14 -18.70 1.43
N LYS A 8 25.91 -19.83 0.72
CA LYS A 8 25.11 -19.91 -0.52
C LYS A 8 24.46 -21.28 -0.70
N LEU A 9 23.15 -21.30 -0.98
CA LEU A 9 22.39 -22.53 -1.25
C LEU A 9 21.43 -22.36 -2.45
N ILE A 10 21.24 -23.45 -3.19
CA ILE A 10 20.13 -23.61 -4.14
C ILE A 10 19.33 -24.84 -3.68
N ALA A 11 18.04 -24.66 -3.42
CA ALA A 11 17.21 -25.73 -2.87
C ALA A 11 15.86 -25.87 -3.61
N SER A 12 15.43 -27.11 -3.78
CA SER A 12 14.05 -27.47 -4.08
C SER A 12 13.45 -28.13 -2.84
N GLY A 13 12.38 -27.56 -2.29
CA GLY A 13 11.76 -28.03 -1.04
C GLY A 13 11.86 -27.03 0.10
N LYS A 14 12.29 -27.48 1.29
CA LYS A 14 12.42 -26.63 2.49
C LYS A 14 13.88 -26.25 2.70
N ALA A 15 14.13 -24.99 3.03
CA ALA A 15 15.45 -24.50 3.45
C ALA A 15 15.27 -23.42 4.54
N ALA A 16 16.24 -23.30 5.44
CA ALA A 16 16.27 -22.28 6.48
C ALA A 16 17.72 -22.01 6.93
N ASP A 17 17.94 -20.91 7.64
CA ASP A 17 19.22 -20.50 8.22
C ASP A 17 20.34 -20.39 7.15
N VAL A 18 20.12 -19.52 6.16
CA VAL A 18 21.04 -19.36 5.01
C VAL A 18 21.31 -17.88 4.74
N ASP A 19 22.57 -17.51 4.52
CA ASP A 19 22.90 -16.12 4.15
C ASP A 19 22.38 -15.76 2.74
N LYS A 20 22.53 -16.66 1.77
CA LYS A 20 22.09 -16.45 0.37
C LYS A 20 21.41 -17.69 -0.19
N LEU A 21 20.13 -17.60 -0.50
CA LEU A 21 19.34 -18.72 -0.98
C LEU A 21 18.61 -18.42 -2.29
N ILE A 22 18.60 -19.40 -3.18
CA ILE A 22 17.64 -19.51 -4.28
C ILE A 22 16.77 -20.73 -4.00
N ALA A 23 15.47 -20.52 -3.77
CA ALA A 23 14.55 -21.58 -3.37
C ALA A 23 13.34 -21.72 -4.29
N SER A 24 13.00 -22.97 -4.60
CA SER A 24 11.67 -23.34 -5.07
C SER A 24 10.99 -24.18 -4.00
N GLY A 25 10.04 -23.60 -3.27
CA GLY A 25 9.39 -24.26 -2.12
C GLY A 25 9.17 -23.33 -0.92
N LYS A 26 9.57 -23.78 0.28
CA LYS A 26 9.45 -23.00 1.53
C LYS A 26 10.84 -22.57 1.99
N ALA A 27 10.99 -21.30 2.34
CA ALA A 27 12.20 -20.74 2.91
C ALA A 27 11.86 -19.90 4.15
N ALA A 28 12.75 -19.89 5.15
CA ALA A 28 12.66 -19.06 6.35
C ALA A 28 14.06 -18.66 6.82
N ASP A 29 14.19 -17.57 7.59
CA ASP A 29 15.45 -17.18 8.25
C ASP A 29 16.61 -17.01 7.24
N VAL A 30 16.48 -16.04 6.33
CA VAL A 30 17.45 -15.83 5.24
C VAL A 30 17.82 -14.36 5.06
N ASP A 31 19.11 -14.02 4.98
CA ASP A 31 19.50 -12.62 4.72
C ASP A 31 19.16 -12.17 3.29
N LYS A 32 19.42 -13.03 2.28
CA LYS A 32 19.17 -12.73 0.86
C LYS A 32 18.52 -13.90 0.14
N LEU A 33 17.27 -13.73 -0.27
CA LEU A 33 16.47 -14.79 -0.88
C LEU A 33 15.90 -14.41 -2.25
N ILE A 34 15.99 -15.34 -3.19
CA ILE A 34 15.13 -15.39 -4.37
C ILE A 34 14.23 -16.63 -4.24
N ALA A 35 12.91 -16.41 -4.10
CA ALA A 35 11.97 -17.50 -3.84
C ALA A 35 10.86 -17.60 -4.91
N SER A 36 10.60 -18.83 -5.32
CA SER A 36 9.32 -19.23 -5.94
C SER A 36 8.59 -20.14 -4.96
N GLY A 37 7.56 -19.63 -4.28
CA GLY A 37 6.84 -20.36 -3.23
C GLY A 37 6.50 -19.52 -2.01
N LYS A 38 6.81 -20.03 -0.80
CA LYS A 38 6.57 -19.34 0.47
C LYS A 38 7.89 -18.93 1.11
N ALA A 39 7.99 -17.69 1.55
CA ALA A 39 9.12 -17.16 2.30
C ALA A 39 8.64 -16.44 3.56
N ALA A 40 9.41 -16.52 4.64
CA ALA A 40 9.19 -15.80 5.90
C ALA A 40 10.55 -15.38 6.48
N ASP A 41 10.58 -14.36 7.33
CA ASP A 41 11.75 -13.94 8.11
C ASP A 41 12.99 -13.69 7.23
N VAL A 42 12.92 -12.67 6.37
CA VAL A 42 13.96 -12.38 5.35
C VAL A 42 14.37 -10.91 5.34
N ASP A 43 15.66 -10.60 5.37
CA ASP A 43 16.10 -9.20 5.23
C ASP A 43 15.88 -8.65 3.80
N LYS A 44 16.22 -9.44 2.77
CA LYS A 44 16.11 -9.03 1.36
C LYS A 44 15.53 -10.14 0.50
N LEU A 45 14.32 -9.94 -0.01
CA LEU A 45 13.57 -10.93 -0.76
C LEU A 45 13.14 -10.44 -2.15
N ILE A 46 13.32 -11.31 -3.14
CA ILE A 46 12.57 -11.29 -4.40
C ILE A 46 11.68 -12.53 -4.43
N ALA A 47 10.35 -12.34 -4.39
CA ALA A 47 9.39 -13.44 -4.30
C ALA A 47 8.40 -13.48 -5.46
N SER A 48 8.21 -14.68 -6.00
CA SER A 48 7.01 -15.06 -6.73
C SER A 48 6.21 -16.04 -5.88
N GLY A 49 5.15 -15.57 -5.23
CA GLY A 49 4.36 -16.38 -4.30
C GLY A 49 3.89 -15.64 -3.04
N LYS A 50 4.11 -16.24 -1.87
CA LYS A 50 3.74 -15.66 -0.57
C LYS A 50 5.01 -15.27 0.21
N ALA A 51 5.01 -14.07 0.77
CA ALA A 51 6.05 -13.57 1.66
C ALA A 51 5.42 -12.98 2.92
N ALA A 52 6.09 -13.13 4.06
CA ALA A 52 5.75 -12.52 5.35
C ALA A 52 7.04 -12.13 6.08
N ASP A 53 6.98 -11.14 6.96
CA ASP A 53 8.08 -10.77 7.86
C ASP A 53 9.37 -10.43 7.11
N VAL A 54 9.36 -9.33 6.34
CA VAL A 54 10.46 -8.97 5.43
C VAL A 54 10.85 -7.49 5.52
N ASP A 55 12.14 -7.20 5.70
CA ASP A 55 12.61 -5.82 5.70
C ASP A 55 12.52 -5.16 4.30
N LYS A 56 12.94 -5.87 3.25
CA LYS A 56 12.95 -5.37 1.86
C LYS A 56 12.47 -6.41 0.87
N LEU A 57 11.30 -6.17 0.28
CA LEU A 57 10.64 -7.11 -0.62
C LEU A 57 10.31 -6.52 -1.99
N ILE A 58 10.60 -7.29 -3.03
CA ILE A 58 9.96 -7.19 -4.33
C ILE A 58 9.10 -8.44 -4.52
N ALA A 59 7.78 -8.26 -4.59
CA ALA A 59 6.83 -9.36 -4.65
C ALA A 59 5.93 -9.33 -5.89
N SER A 60 5.79 -10.49 -6.53
CA SER A 60 4.65 -10.82 -7.37
C SER A 60 3.82 -11.88 -6.65
N GLY A 61 2.69 -11.49 -6.06
CA GLY A 61 1.84 -12.39 -5.27
C GLY A 61 1.26 -11.74 -4.01
N LYS A 62 1.38 -12.43 -2.86
CA LYS A 62 0.90 -11.95 -1.56
C LYS A 62 2.07 -11.61 -0.65
N ALA A 63 2.01 -10.45 -0.02
CA ALA A 63 2.97 -10.00 0.98
C ALA A 63 2.22 -9.49 2.22
N ALA A 64 2.79 -9.71 3.40
CA ALA A 64 2.33 -9.19 4.69
C ALA A 64 3.57 -8.85 5.54
N ASP A 65 3.44 -7.94 6.50
CA ASP A 65 4.47 -7.61 7.50
C ASP A 65 5.80 -7.20 6.83
N VAL A 66 5.78 -6.09 6.09
CA VAL A 66 6.94 -5.64 5.28
C VAL A 66 7.26 -4.16 5.46
N ASP A 67 8.47 -3.86 5.93
CA ASP A 67 8.96 -2.47 6.08
C ASP A 67 9.02 -1.73 4.73
N LYS A 68 9.60 -2.36 3.70
CA LYS A 68 9.76 -1.74 2.36
C LYS A 68 9.35 -2.71 1.27
N LEU A 69 8.24 -2.41 0.62
CA LEU A 69 7.61 -3.29 -0.35
C LEU A 69 7.41 -2.62 -1.72
N ILE A 70 7.79 -3.34 -2.77
CA ILE A 70 7.27 -3.15 -4.13
C ILE A 70 6.45 -4.38 -4.49
N ALA A 71 5.14 -4.22 -4.61
CA ALA A 71 4.22 -5.34 -4.84
C ALA A 71 3.42 -5.20 -6.13
N SER A 72 3.36 -6.31 -6.87
CA SER A 72 2.29 -6.58 -7.84
C SER A 72 1.42 -7.71 -7.28
N GLY A 73 0.21 -7.38 -6.84
CA GLY A 73 -0.71 -8.35 -6.21
C GLY A 73 -1.39 -7.81 -4.96
N LYS A 74 -1.30 -8.56 -3.84
CA LYS A 74 -1.88 -8.20 -2.55
C LYS A 74 -0.78 -7.91 -1.54
N ALA A 75 -0.87 -6.79 -0.84
CA ALA A 75 -0.01 -6.40 0.27
C ALA A 75 -0.88 -6.04 1.48
N ALA A 76 -0.38 -6.33 2.67
CA ALA A 76 -0.95 -5.91 3.95
C ALA A 76 0.21 -5.56 4.89
N ASP A 77 -0.06 -4.80 5.95
CA ASP A 77 0.82 -4.59 7.11
C ASP A 77 2.24 -4.14 6.71
N GLY A 78 2.42 -2.86 6.35
CA GLY A 78 3.75 -2.40 5.97
C GLY A 78 4.00 -0.90 6.08
N ASP A 79 5.26 -0.51 6.25
CA ASP A 79 5.60 0.90 6.48
C ASP A 79 5.65 1.73 5.19
N LYS A 80 6.31 1.19 4.15
CA LYS A 80 6.55 1.90 2.88
C LYS A 80 6.28 0.99 1.70
N LEU A 81 5.16 1.22 1.05
CA LEU A 81 4.67 0.37 -0.03
C LEU A 81 4.47 1.14 -1.35
N ILE A 82 4.93 0.52 -2.43
CA ILE A 82 4.51 0.82 -3.80
C ILE A 82 3.72 -0.39 -4.30
N ALA A 83 2.42 -0.22 -4.54
CA ALA A 83 1.52 -1.32 -4.90
C ALA A 83 0.83 -1.12 -6.25
N SER A 84 0.84 -2.16 -7.06
CA SER A 84 -0.12 -2.37 -8.14
C SER A 84 -1.02 -3.54 -7.77
N GLY A 85 -2.27 -3.26 -7.40
CA GLY A 85 -3.21 -4.29 -6.94
C GLY A 85 -4.02 -3.88 -5.70
N LYS A 86 -3.96 -4.67 -4.64
CA LYS A 86 -4.64 -4.39 -3.35
C LYS A 86 -3.60 -4.17 -2.25
N ALA A 87 -3.81 -3.14 -1.45
CA ALA A 87 -3.03 -2.84 -0.26
C ALA A 87 -3.97 -2.51 0.90
N ALA A 88 -3.59 -2.86 2.12
CA ALA A 88 -4.27 -2.49 3.36
C ALA A 88 -3.23 -2.31 4.48
N ASP A 89 -3.57 -1.55 5.52
CA ASP A 89 -2.79 -1.45 6.76
C ASP A 89 -1.35 -0.95 6.52
N VAL A 90 -1.21 0.29 6.01
CA VAL A 90 0.09 0.83 5.60
C VAL A 90 0.32 2.27 6.06
N ASP A 91 1.53 2.57 6.57
CA ASP A 91 1.88 3.95 6.95
C ASP A 91 2.01 4.87 5.73
N LYS A 92 2.75 4.45 4.70
CA LYS A 92 3.03 5.24 3.49
C LYS A 92 2.87 4.41 2.24
N LEU A 93 1.86 4.76 1.43
CA LEU A 93 1.49 4.02 0.24
C LEU A 93 1.45 4.90 -1.01
N ILE A 94 2.04 4.38 -2.09
CA ILE A 94 1.73 4.77 -3.46
C ILE A 94 1.00 3.61 -4.14
N ALA A 95 -0.28 3.80 -4.47
CA ALA A 95 -1.12 2.73 -5.00
C ALA A 95 -1.70 3.04 -6.39
N SER A 96 -1.54 2.07 -7.28
CA SER A 96 -2.33 1.93 -8.51
C SER A 96 -3.26 0.72 -8.35
N GLY A 97 -4.42 0.94 -7.73
CA GLY A 97 -5.37 -0.13 -7.40
C GLY A 97 -6.32 0.19 -6.26
N LYS A 98 -6.58 -0.77 -5.37
CA LYS A 98 -7.39 -0.59 -4.16
C LYS A 98 -6.47 -0.43 -2.95
N ALA A 99 -6.75 0.56 -2.11
CA ALA A 99 -6.10 0.79 -0.83
C ALA A 99 -7.16 1.01 0.27
N ALA A 100 -6.89 0.53 1.47
CA ALA A 100 -7.67 0.78 2.68
C ALA A 100 -6.73 0.94 3.87
N ASP A 101 -7.16 1.61 4.94
CA ASP A 101 -6.44 1.65 6.22
C ASP A 101 -4.99 2.15 6.08
N VAL A 102 -4.81 3.39 5.62
CA VAL A 102 -3.48 3.99 5.34
C VAL A 102 -3.35 5.41 5.87
N ASP A 103 -2.28 5.66 6.63
CA ASP A 103 -1.98 6.99 7.17
C ASP A 103 -1.70 8.03 6.07
N LYS A 104 -0.88 7.67 5.08
CA LYS A 104 -0.48 8.57 3.98
C LYS A 104 -0.52 7.84 2.65
N LEU A 105 -1.50 8.22 1.82
CA LEU A 105 -1.74 7.60 0.53
C LEU A 105 -1.63 8.58 -0.64
N ILE A 106 -0.96 8.16 -1.71
CA ILE A 106 -1.13 8.68 -3.07
C ILE A 106 -1.78 7.59 -3.91
N ALA A 107 -3.00 7.82 -4.40
CA ALA A 107 -3.76 6.81 -5.13
C ALA A 107 -4.33 7.30 -6.47
N SER A 108 -4.22 6.44 -7.48
CA SER A 108 -4.92 6.61 -8.77
C SER A 108 -6.21 5.78 -8.87
N GLY A 109 -6.50 4.92 -7.88
CA GLY A 109 -7.62 3.96 -7.92
C GLY A 109 -8.70 4.21 -6.86
N LYS A 110 -9.09 3.16 -6.12
CA LYS A 110 -10.06 3.25 -5.02
C LYS A 110 -9.33 3.29 -3.70
N ALA A 111 -9.75 4.18 -2.81
CA ALA A 111 -9.12 4.42 -1.52
C ALA A 111 -10.22 4.62 -0.45
N GLY A 112 -10.01 4.09 0.76
CA GLY A 112 -10.93 4.17 1.90
C GLY A 112 -10.15 4.17 3.22
N ASP A 113 -10.73 4.73 4.29
CA ASP A 113 -10.22 4.66 5.67
C ASP A 113 -8.79 5.24 5.82
N LEU A 114 -8.64 6.57 5.76
CA LEU A 114 -7.33 7.23 5.62
C LEU A 114 -7.17 8.54 6.41
N ASP A 115 -5.99 8.77 6.97
CA ASP A 115 -5.65 10.06 7.59
C ASP A 115 -5.35 11.14 6.54
N LYS A 116 -4.56 10.81 5.51
CA LYS A 116 -4.10 11.75 4.47
C LYS A 116 -4.08 11.09 3.11
N LEU A 117 -4.83 11.65 2.18
CA LEU A 117 -4.91 11.14 0.81
C LEU A 117 -4.73 12.24 -0.24
N ILE A 118 -3.94 11.93 -1.26
CA ILE A 118 -3.98 12.58 -2.57
C ILE A 118 -4.55 11.57 -3.56
N ALA A 119 -5.72 11.86 -4.12
CA ALA A 119 -6.42 10.93 -5.02
C ALA A 119 -6.84 11.54 -6.35
N SER A 120 -6.68 10.73 -7.40
CA SER A 120 -7.29 10.98 -8.71
C SER A 120 -8.50 10.10 -9.01
N GLY A 121 -8.79 9.13 -8.14
CA GLY A 121 -9.86 8.15 -8.33
C GLY A 121 -11.05 8.34 -7.38
N LYS A 122 -11.48 7.26 -6.72
CA LYS A 122 -12.55 7.30 -5.72
C LYS A 122 -11.95 7.21 -4.32
N ALA A 123 -12.39 8.11 -3.44
CA ALA A 123 -12.03 8.17 -2.04
C ALA A 123 -13.28 8.17 -1.16
N ALA A 124 -13.23 7.51 -0.02
CA ALA A 124 -14.21 7.54 1.06
C ALA A 124 -13.48 7.54 2.41
N ASP A 125 -14.12 8.02 3.46
CA ASP A 125 -13.65 7.92 4.85
C ASP A 125 -12.23 8.51 5.04
N VAL A 126 -12.08 9.82 4.82
CA VAL A 126 -10.77 10.50 4.83
C VAL A 126 -10.74 11.79 5.64
N ASP A 127 -9.84 11.87 6.63
CA ASP A 127 -9.61 13.07 7.44
C ASP A 127 -9.11 14.27 6.61
N LYS A 128 -8.08 14.07 5.79
CA LYS A 128 -7.48 15.12 4.95
C LYS A 128 -7.29 14.65 3.53
N LEU A 129 -8.10 15.19 2.63
CA LEU A 129 -8.15 14.75 1.25
C LEU A 129 -7.89 15.90 0.26
N ILE A 130 -7.03 15.63 -0.71
CA ILE A 130 -6.95 16.37 -1.98
C ILE A 130 -7.43 15.44 -3.09
N ALA A 131 -8.58 15.73 -3.68
CA ALA A 131 -9.21 14.87 -4.68
C ALA A 131 -9.50 15.61 -6.00
N SER A 132 -9.16 14.96 -7.12
CA SER A 132 -9.68 15.36 -8.44
C SER A 132 -10.85 14.51 -8.93
N GLY A 133 -11.11 13.37 -8.28
CA GLY A 133 -12.18 12.43 -8.64
C GLY A 133 -13.43 12.54 -7.76
N LYS A 134 -13.89 11.41 -7.22
CA LYS A 134 -15.04 11.36 -6.30
C LYS A 134 -14.54 11.19 -4.87
N ALA A 135 -15.08 11.99 -3.95
CA ALA A 135 -14.83 11.93 -2.52
C ALA A 135 -16.18 11.83 -1.79
N ALA A 136 -16.21 11.03 -0.72
CA ALA A 136 -17.29 10.95 0.24
C ALA A 136 -16.70 10.88 1.65
N ASP A 137 -17.47 11.24 2.67
CA ASP A 137 -17.18 11.00 4.08
C ASP A 137 -15.80 11.52 4.52
N GLY A 138 -15.65 12.85 4.69
CA GLY A 138 -14.34 13.39 5.08
C GLY A 138 -14.34 14.72 5.84
N ASP A 139 -13.32 14.93 6.66
CA ASP A 139 -13.25 16.12 7.53
C ASP A 139 -12.78 17.38 6.79
N LYS A 140 -11.68 17.27 6.05
CA LYS A 140 -11.04 18.40 5.35
C LYS A 140 -10.72 18.00 3.92
N LEU A 141 -11.50 18.54 2.99
CA LEU A 141 -11.41 18.22 1.58
C LEU A 141 -11.07 19.44 0.73
N ILE A 142 -10.12 19.27 -0.19
CA ILE A 142 -9.94 20.10 -1.37
C ILE A 142 -10.34 19.27 -2.58
N ALA A 143 -11.43 19.65 -3.26
CA ALA A 143 -11.97 18.87 -4.37
C ALA A 143 -12.22 19.69 -5.64
N SER A 144 -11.82 19.15 -6.79
CA SER A 144 -12.24 19.64 -8.11
C SER A 144 -13.32 18.77 -8.78
N GLY A 145 -13.64 17.61 -8.20
CA GLY A 145 -14.61 16.66 -8.73
C GLY A 145 -15.96 16.66 -8.01
N LYS A 146 -16.41 15.49 -7.53
CA LYS A 146 -17.64 15.37 -6.73
C LYS A 146 -17.28 15.11 -5.27
N ALA A 147 -17.93 15.82 -4.37
CA ALA A 147 -17.84 15.64 -2.92
C ALA A 147 -19.24 15.46 -2.31
N ALA A 148 -19.34 14.60 -1.30
CA ALA A 148 -20.53 14.43 -0.47
C ALA A 148 -20.09 14.16 0.98
N ASP A 149 -20.92 14.54 1.95
CA ASP A 149 -20.72 14.21 3.37
C ASP A 149 -19.37 14.72 3.92
N VAL A 150 -19.20 16.05 3.96
CA VAL A 150 -17.92 16.70 4.31
C VAL A 150 -18.05 17.84 5.32
N ASP A 151 -17.23 17.83 6.36
CA ASP A 151 -17.21 18.91 7.37
C ASP A 151 -16.69 20.24 6.81
N LYS A 152 -15.51 20.23 6.17
CA LYS A 152 -14.86 21.41 5.61
C LYS A 152 -14.42 21.15 4.18
N LEU A 153 -15.08 21.82 3.24
CA LEU A 153 -14.83 21.66 1.83
C LEU A 153 -14.33 22.96 1.19
N ILE A 154 -13.21 22.88 0.48
CA ILE A 154 -12.83 23.83 -0.57
C ILE A 154 -13.13 23.15 -1.91
N ALA A 155 -14.11 23.67 -2.66
CA ALA A 155 -14.52 23.04 -3.91
C ALA A 155 -14.61 24.00 -5.09
N SER A 156 -14.24 23.46 -6.25
CA SER A 156 -14.61 23.99 -7.58
C SER A 156 -15.60 23.09 -8.33
N GLY A 157 -15.96 21.93 -7.76
CA GLY A 157 -16.86 20.95 -8.34
C GLY A 157 -18.23 20.83 -7.64
N LYS A 158 -18.91 19.69 -7.82
CA LYS A 158 -20.24 19.44 -7.21
C LYS A 158 -20.08 18.99 -5.76
N ALA A 159 -20.87 19.57 -4.87
CA ALA A 159 -20.90 19.25 -3.45
C ALA A 159 -22.34 18.98 -2.99
N ALA A 160 -22.52 18.05 -2.06
CA ALA A 160 -23.75 17.79 -1.32
C ALA A 160 -23.39 17.53 0.15
N ASP A 161 -24.31 17.82 1.08
CA ASP A 161 -24.17 17.47 2.50
C ASP A 161 -22.83 17.96 3.10
N VAL A 162 -22.63 19.29 3.10
CA VAL A 162 -21.40 19.94 3.56
C VAL A 162 -21.69 20.97 4.65
N ASP A 163 -20.99 20.85 5.79
CA ASP A 163 -21.16 21.77 6.92
C ASP A 163 -20.55 23.14 6.65
N LYS A 164 -19.31 23.17 6.13
CA LYS A 164 -18.59 24.40 5.80
C LYS A 164 -18.02 24.34 4.40
N LEU A 165 -18.72 24.99 3.48
CA LEU A 165 -18.31 25.12 2.09
C LEU A 165 -17.64 26.47 1.83
N ILE A 166 -16.36 26.42 1.44
CA ILE A 166 -15.67 27.51 0.77
C ILE A 166 -15.70 27.19 -0.72
N ALA A 167 -16.75 27.65 -1.38
CA ALA A 167 -16.85 27.55 -2.82
C ALA A 167 -15.91 28.57 -3.47
N CYS A 168 -15.13 28.15 -4.45
CA CYS A 168 -14.50 29.10 -5.37
C CYS A 168 -15.61 29.70 -6.24
N LEU A 169 -16.10 30.89 -5.89
CA LEU A 169 -17.21 31.55 -6.57
C LEU A 169 -16.90 31.79 -8.06
N ASP A 170 -15.61 31.93 -8.41
CA ASP A 170 -15.16 32.13 -9.80
C ASP A 170 -15.08 30.84 -10.64
N CYS A 171 -15.25 29.65 -10.05
CA CYS A 171 -15.27 28.38 -10.78
C CYS A 171 -16.67 27.91 -11.17
N LEU A 172 -17.73 28.52 -10.63
CA LEU A 172 -19.13 28.19 -10.96
C LEU A 172 -19.70 29.08 -12.08
N THR A 173 -18.99 30.15 -12.46
CA THR A 173 -19.39 31.08 -13.52
C THR A 173 -18.41 31.21 -14.68
N ARG A 174 -17.46 30.27 -14.86
CA ARG A 174 -16.62 30.17 -16.07
C ARG A 174 -16.41 28.74 -16.53
#